data_AF-R5EUS3-F1
#
_entry.id   AF-R5EUS3-F1
#
_cell.length_a   1.000
_cell.length_b   1.000
_cell.length_c   1.000
_cell.angle_alpha   90.00
_cell.angle_beta   90.00
_cell.angle_gamma   90.00
#
_symmetry.space_group_name_H-M   'P 1'
#
loop_
_entity.id
_entity.type
_entity.pdbx_description
1 polymer ?
#
loop_
_entity_poly.entity_id
_entity_poly.type
_entity_poly.pdbx_seq_one_letter_code
_entity_poly.pdbx_strand_id
1 'polypeptide(L)'
;MSGILRCDPQDLRQAMSIHTRKITDACRDKDCVEDLRVYLTAGSQQTLDNAANVRVRSAQLLHTYIDVEPVAFDRNHYCIDITFYYRILADAVIGTCRPAALSGLAVFSKRAVLCGEDSRAHIFTSDTRIGEADGCTLSSSNRPTAVVEVLDPMVLSSKVKDACECGTAESVTVQIPAGIRALFDEELTIPGDHRRLYVTLGQFSIVRLERDVQLVVPMVEYAIPEKECCDSEGCCTEDPCEMFSRIPFPARQFTPTGCDRKKETPCDQD
;
A
#
# COMPACT_ATOMS: atom_id res chain seq x y z
N MET A 1 -11.39 -12.89 -34.58
CA MET A 1 -11.10 -11.74 -35.47
C MET A 1 -11.32 -10.48 -34.65
N SER A 2 -10.27 -9.97 -34.02
CA SER A 2 -10.34 -8.75 -33.20
C SER A 2 -10.59 -7.56 -34.12
N GLY A 3 -11.74 -6.92 -33.95
CA GLY A 3 -12.02 -5.63 -34.57
C GLY A 3 -11.09 -4.59 -33.94
N ILE A 4 -9.98 -4.29 -34.62
CA ILE A 4 -9.26 -3.05 -34.39
C ILE A 4 -10.24 -1.96 -34.80
N LEU A 5 -10.75 -1.22 -33.81
CA LEU A 5 -11.49 0.02 -34.03
C LEU A 5 -10.60 0.95 -34.87
N ARG A 6 -10.82 0.95 -36.19
CA ARG A 6 -10.33 1.99 -37.08
C ARG A 6 -11.21 3.21 -36.83
N CYS A 7 -10.80 4.05 -35.88
CA CYS A 7 -11.35 5.39 -35.79
C CYS A 7 -10.88 6.18 -37.00
N ASP A 8 -11.81 6.78 -37.73
CA ASP A 8 -11.54 7.69 -38.83
C ASP A 8 -10.86 8.95 -38.25
N PRO A 9 -9.67 9.37 -38.72
CA PRO A 9 -8.93 10.50 -38.14
C PRO A 9 -9.70 11.83 -38.17
N GLN A 10 -10.81 11.93 -38.91
CA GLN A 10 -11.67 13.11 -38.97
C GLN A 10 -12.67 13.22 -37.80
N ASP A 11 -12.91 12.13 -37.06
CA ASP A 11 -13.83 12.11 -35.89
C ASP A 11 -13.11 12.35 -34.55
N LEU A 12 -11.78 12.37 -34.54
CA LEU A 12 -10.97 12.68 -33.35
C LEU A 12 -10.86 14.19 -33.13
N ARG A 13 -11.99 14.85 -32.82
CA ARG A 13 -12.05 16.32 -32.72
C ARG A 13 -11.31 16.93 -31.51
N GLN A 14 -10.77 16.13 -30.60
CA GLN A 14 -9.77 16.56 -29.61
C GLN A 14 -9.05 15.33 -29.04
N ALA A 15 -7.72 15.35 -29.00
CA ALA A 15 -6.91 14.37 -28.28
C ALA A 15 -6.29 15.08 -27.07
N MET A 16 -6.30 14.44 -25.92
CA MET A 16 -5.71 14.98 -24.70
C MET A 16 -4.51 14.14 -24.30
N SER A 17 -3.44 14.81 -23.85
CA SER A 17 -2.30 14.14 -23.21
C SER A 17 -2.57 13.99 -21.72
N ILE A 18 -2.57 12.75 -21.23
CA ILE A 18 -2.74 12.41 -19.82
C ILE A 18 -1.39 11.96 -19.27
N HIS A 19 -0.94 12.62 -18.22
CA HIS A 19 0.18 12.15 -17.43
C HIS A 19 -0.31 11.09 -16.44
N THR A 20 0.31 9.91 -16.47
CA THR A 20 -0.09 8.78 -15.63
C THR A 20 1.09 7.84 -15.37
N ARG A 21 0.87 6.80 -14.57
CA ARG A 21 1.87 5.77 -14.27
C ARG A 21 1.58 4.49 -15.03
N LYS A 22 2.55 4.04 -15.83
CA LYS A 22 2.54 2.74 -16.50
C LYS A 22 3.12 1.69 -15.57
N ILE A 23 2.41 0.58 -15.39
CA ILE A 23 2.97 -0.63 -14.78
C ILE A 23 3.93 -1.27 -15.78
N THR A 24 5.20 -1.36 -15.39
CA THR A 24 6.28 -1.92 -16.21
C THR A 24 6.38 -3.43 -16.04
N ASP A 25 6.34 -3.91 -14.81
CA ASP A 25 6.33 -5.32 -14.45
C ASP A 25 5.63 -5.51 -13.10
N ALA A 26 5.11 -6.71 -12.85
CA ALA A 26 4.39 -7.04 -11.62
C ALA A 26 4.43 -8.54 -11.31
N CYS A 27 4.46 -8.89 -10.02
CA CYS A 27 4.31 -10.26 -9.54
C CYS A 27 3.23 -10.35 -8.45
N ARG A 28 2.71 -11.56 -8.26
CA ARG A 28 1.79 -11.93 -7.18
C ARG A 28 2.42 -13.05 -6.37
N ASP A 29 2.34 -12.96 -5.05
CA ASP A 29 2.95 -13.94 -4.15
C ASP A 29 1.99 -14.44 -3.09
N LYS A 30 2.26 -15.68 -2.66
CA LYS A 30 1.61 -16.38 -1.55
C LYS A 30 2.70 -16.94 -0.65
N ASP A 31 3.13 -16.14 0.32
CA ASP A 31 4.22 -16.50 1.22
C ASP A 31 3.68 -17.30 2.42
N CYS A 32 4.25 -18.48 2.68
CA CYS A 32 4.02 -19.25 3.90
C CYS A 32 5.23 -19.05 4.83
N VAL A 33 5.12 -18.09 5.74
CA VAL A 33 6.20 -17.66 6.63
C VAL A 33 6.14 -18.47 7.91
N GLU A 34 6.94 -19.53 7.97
CA GLU A 34 7.02 -20.42 9.13
C GLU A 34 7.91 -19.87 10.24
N ASP A 35 7.59 -20.23 11.48
CA ASP A 35 8.41 -19.94 12.66
C ASP A 35 8.82 -18.47 12.81
N LEU A 36 7.91 -17.56 12.47
CA LEU A 36 8.13 -16.13 12.63
C LEU A 36 8.07 -15.76 14.12
N ARG A 37 9.16 -15.18 14.63
CA ARG A 37 9.26 -14.77 16.02
C ARG A 37 8.32 -13.60 16.32
N VAL A 38 7.65 -13.66 17.47
CA VAL A 38 6.86 -12.56 18.02
C VAL A 38 7.61 -11.89 19.16
N TYR A 39 7.92 -10.61 19.00
CA TYR A 39 8.46 -9.73 20.03
C TYR A 39 7.29 -9.18 20.85
N LEU A 40 7.05 -9.74 22.03
CA LEU A 40 5.93 -9.35 22.88
C LEU A 40 6.21 -8.03 23.61
N THR A 41 5.15 -7.30 23.97
CA THR A 41 5.29 -6.21 24.93
C THR A 41 5.74 -6.73 26.30
N ALA A 42 6.36 -5.88 27.12
CA ALA A 42 6.87 -6.25 28.44
C ALA A 42 5.84 -6.99 29.32
N GLY A 43 4.61 -6.47 29.44
CA GLY A 43 3.54 -7.11 30.22
C GLY A 43 3.06 -8.42 29.57
N SER A 44 2.99 -8.46 28.23
CA SER A 44 2.65 -9.67 27.49
C SER A 44 3.71 -10.77 27.67
N GLN A 45 4.99 -10.41 27.74
CA GLN A 45 6.08 -11.37 27.94
C GLN A 45 6.02 -11.98 29.34
N GLN A 46 5.81 -11.17 30.38
CA GLN A 46 5.62 -11.68 31.75
C GLN A 46 4.43 -12.65 31.86
N THR A 47 3.36 -12.36 31.11
CA THR A 47 2.18 -13.22 31.03
C THR A 47 2.50 -14.54 30.30
N LEU A 48 3.24 -14.48 29.19
CA LEU A 48 3.68 -15.67 28.44
C LEU A 48 4.56 -16.59 29.30
N ASP A 49 5.49 -16.03 30.06
CA ASP A 49 6.44 -16.80 30.88
C ASP A 49 5.72 -17.72 31.89
N ASN A 50 4.57 -17.28 32.42
CA ASN A 50 3.75 -18.02 33.38
C ASN A 50 2.57 -18.79 32.75
N ALA A 51 2.38 -18.72 31.43
CA ALA A 51 1.21 -19.28 30.76
C ALA A 51 1.29 -20.80 30.60
N ALA A 52 0.20 -21.50 30.90
CA ALA A 52 0.07 -22.93 30.61
C ALA A 52 -0.18 -23.18 29.11
N ASN A 53 -0.93 -22.29 28.46
CA ASN A 53 -1.26 -22.39 27.04
C ASN A 53 -1.41 -20.99 26.42
N VAL A 54 -1.06 -20.85 25.15
CA VAL A 54 -1.23 -19.63 24.37
C VAL A 54 -1.86 -19.96 23.03
N ARG A 55 -2.88 -19.19 22.65
CA ARG A 55 -3.55 -19.29 21.36
C ARG A 55 -3.49 -17.96 20.65
N VAL A 56 -2.90 -17.92 19.47
CA VAL A 56 -2.92 -16.72 18.62
C VAL A 56 -4.31 -16.56 18.01
N ARG A 57 -4.85 -15.35 18.10
CA ARG A 57 -6.19 -14.98 17.64
C ARG A 57 -6.14 -14.41 16.23
N SER A 58 -5.25 -13.46 16.00
CA SER A 58 -5.16 -12.75 14.72
C SER A 58 -3.78 -12.12 14.54
N ALA A 59 -3.48 -11.81 13.29
CA ALA A 59 -2.35 -11.02 12.87
C ALA A 59 -2.87 -9.88 11.98
N GLN A 60 -2.35 -8.67 12.18
CA GLN A 60 -2.75 -7.46 11.45
C GLN A 60 -1.52 -6.80 10.85
N LEU A 61 -1.62 -6.35 9.60
CA LEU A 61 -0.55 -5.60 8.95
C LEU A 61 -0.53 -4.16 9.51
N LEU A 62 0.56 -3.78 10.17
CA LEU A 62 0.75 -2.42 10.70
C LEU A 62 1.33 -1.50 9.64
N HIS A 63 2.38 -1.97 8.96
CA HIS A 63 3.12 -1.19 8.00
C HIS A 63 3.93 -2.08 7.06
N THR A 64 4.23 -1.57 5.87
CA THR A 64 5.13 -2.19 4.90
C THR A 64 6.20 -1.18 4.52
N TYR A 65 7.45 -1.48 4.84
CA TYR A 65 8.60 -0.74 4.34
C TYR A 65 9.02 -1.29 2.99
N ILE A 66 9.32 -0.40 2.04
CA ILE A 66 9.70 -0.75 0.67
C ILE A 66 10.95 0.05 0.32
N ASP A 67 12.00 -0.64 -0.12
CA ASP A 67 13.13 -0.01 -0.78
C ASP A 67 13.36 -0.64 -2.16
N VAL A 68 13.86 0.17 -3.08
CA VAL A 68 14.04 -0.22 -4.48
C VAL A 68 15.49 0.06 -4.86
N GLU A 69 16.25 -0.95 -5.24
CA GLU A 69 17.63 -0.78 -5.66
C GLU A 69 17.84 -1.32 -7.07
N PRO A 70 18.59 -0.62 -7.94
CA PRO A 70 18.94 -1.17 -9.25
C PRO A 70 19.81 -2.41 -9.08
N VAL A 71 19.58 -3.44 -9.90
CA VAL A 71 20.41 -4.65 -9.89
C VAL A 71 21.79 -4.31 -10.48
N ALA A 72 22.86 -4.78 -9.83
CA ALA A 72 24.21 -4.60 -10.34
C ALA A 72 24.36 -5.26 -11.73
N PHE A 73 24.90 -4.52 -12.69
CA PHE A 73 25.13 -4.96 -14.08
C PHE A 73 23.86 -5.28 -14.90
N ASP A 74 22.66 -5.12 -14.34
CA ASP A 74 21.40 -5.20 -15.06
C ASP A 74 20.55 -3.95 -14.78
N ARG A 75 20.68 -2.96 -15.67
CA ARG A 75 20.05 -1.65 -15.50
C ARG A 75 18.54 -1.66 -15.69
N ASN A 76 17.98 -2.76 -16.21
CA ASN A 76 16.56 -2.87 -16.49
C ASN A 76 15.81 -3.50 -15.32
N HIS A 77 16.51 -4.13 -14.37
CA HIS A 77 15.89 -4.81 -13.24
C HIS A 77 16.18 -4.08 -11.94
N TYR A 78 15.19 -4.14 -11.04
CA TYR A 78 15.27 -3.54 -9.72
C TYR A 78 14.95 -4.60 -8.67
N CYS A 79 15.80 -4.67 -7.64
CA CYS A 79 15.51 -5.37 -6.39
C CYS A 79 14.53 -4.52 -5.59
N ILE A 80 13.45 -5.14 -5.13
CA ILE A 80 12.44 -4.52 -4.29
C ILE A 80 12.49 -5.26 -2.96
N ASP A 81 13.08 -4.60 -1.96
CA ASP A 81 13.15 -5.09 -0.59
C ASP A 81 11.89 -4.66 0.16
N ILE A 82 11.12 -5.64 0.61
CA ILE A 82 9.83 -5.43 1.26
C ILE A 82 9.92 -5.99 2.67
N THR A 83 9.59 -5.17 3.67
CA THR A 83 9.52 -5.59 5.07
C THR A 83 8.13 -5.32 5.62
N PHE A 84 7.43 -6.38 6.00
CA PHE A 84 6.12 -6.34 6.62
C PHE A 84 6.26 -6.35 8.15
N TYR A 85 5.51 -5.45 8.80
CA TYR A 85 5.41 -5.36 10.24
C TYR A 85 4.01 -5.77 10.67
N TYR A 86 3.91 -6.82 11.48
CA TYR A 86 2.64 -7.40 11.91
C TYR A 86 2.40 -7.21 13.40
N ARG A 87 1.20 -6.80 13.77
CA ARG A 87 0.71 -6.94 15.14
C ARG A 87 0.12 -8.32 15.33
N ILE A 88 0.64 -9.05 16.29
CA ILE A 88 0.13 -10.36 16.70
C ILE A 88 -0.68 -10.19 17.98
N LEU A 89 -1.91 -10.68 17.97
CA LEU A 89 -2.78 -10.73 19.14
C LEU A 89 -2.99 -12.19 19.54
N ALA A 90 -2.76 -12.51 20.80
CA ALA A 90 -2.93 -13.86 21.34
C ALA A 90 -3.61 -13.82 22.70
N ASP A 91 -4.09 -14.97 23.16
CA ASP A 91 -4.68 -15.16 24.48
C ASP A 91 -3.90 -16.24 25.23
N ALA A 92 -3.49 -15.93 26.45
CA ALA A 92 -2.73 -16.81 27.33
C ALA A 92 -3.58 -17.24 28.54
N VAL A 93 -3.56 -18.52 28.87
CA VAL A 93 -4.21 -19.07 30.06
C VAL A 93 -3.17 -19.26 31.15
N ILE A 94 -3.36 -18.60 32.29
CA ILE A 94 -2.51 -18.73 33.48
C ILE A 94 -3.34 -19.43 34.58
N GLY A 95 -2.96 -20.65 34.95
CA GLY A 95 -3.67 -21.43 35.96
C GLY A 95 -5.16 -21.62 35.63
N THR A 96 -6.03 -21.26 36.58
CA THR A 96 -7.51 -21.32 36.44
C THR A 96 -8.15 -19.95 36.15
N CYS A 97 -7.34 -18.93 35.88
CA CYS A 97 -7.82 -17.56 35.64
C CYS A 97 -8.40 -17.37 34.22
N ARG A 98 -9.09 -16.25 34.02
CA ARG A 98 -9.54 -15.83 32.69
C ARG A 98 -8.33 -15.65 31.75
N PRO A 99 -8.47 -15.98 30.45
CA PRO A 99 -7.41 -15.74 29.48
C PRO A 99 -6.99 -14.27 29.46
N ALA A 100 -5.68 -14.03 29.49
CA ALA A 100 -5.07 -12.71 29.40
C ALA A 100 -4.64 -12.44 27.95
N ALA A 101 -4.93 -11.23 27.45
CA ALA A 101 -4.54 -10.84 26.10
C ALA A 101 -3.04 -10.52 26.03
N LEU A 102 -2.39 -11.00 24.97
CA LEU A 102 -1.02 -10.72 24.61
C LEU A 102 -0.98 -9.91 23.32
N SER A 103 -0.04 -8.97 23.23
CA SER A 103 0.27 -8.21 22.03
C SER A 103 1.76 -8.26 21.73
N GLY A 104 2.11 -8.36 20.46
CA GLY A 104 3.51 -8.31 20.03
C GLY A 104 3.68 -7.99 18.56
N LEU A 105 4.94 -7.83 18.16
CA LEU A 105 5.36 -7.54 16.79
C LEU A 105 5.97 -8.79 16.16
N ALA A 106 5.61 -9.10 14.92
CA ALA A 106 6.36 -10.01 14.08
C ALA A 106 6.82 -9.28 12.81
N VAL A 107 8.01 -9.60 12.30
CA VAL A 107 8.62 -8.89 11.16
C VAL A 107 9.07 -9.91 10.13
N PHE A 108 8.60 -9.75 8.89
CA PHE A 108 8.97 -10.59 7.76
C PHE A 108 9.51 -9.72 6.62
N SER A 109 10.68 -10.07 6.08
CA SER A 109 11.26 -9.39 4.94
C SER A 109 11.37 -10.35 3.76
N LYS A 110 11.09 -9.86 2.56
CA LYS A 110 11.32 -10.57 1.30
C LYS A 110 11.87 -9.63 0.24
N ARG A 111 12.39 -10.22 -0.83
CA ARG A 111 12.91 -9.51 -1.99
C ARG A 111 12.24 -10.01 -3.25
N ALA A 112 11.77 -9.08 -4.09
CA ALA A 112 11.34 -9.36 -5.46
C ALA A 112 12.31 -8.69 -6.44
N VAL A 113 12.41 -9.23 -7.66
CA VAL A 113 13.14 -8.59 -8.76
C VAL A 113 12.18 -8.41 -9.91
N LEU A 114 11.97 -7.16 -10.32
CA LEU A 114 11.04 -6.80 -11.40
C LEU A 114 11.76 -5.95 -12.45
N CYS A 115 11.35 -6.09 -13.71
CA CYS A 115 11.86 -5.29 -14.81
C CYS A 115 11.24 -3.88 -14.76
N GLY A 116 12.05 -2.88 -14.50
CA GLY A 116 11.66 -1.47 -14.48
C GLY A 116 11.86 -0.72 -15.79
N GLU A 117 12.26 -1.39 -16.88
CA GLU A 117 12.63 -0.77 -18.18
C GLU A 117 13.85 0.19 -18.12
N ASP A 118 14.59 0.32 -19.24
CA ASP A 118 15.70 1.29 -19.36
C ASP A 118 15.13 2.70 -19.53
N SER A 119 15.53 3.62 -18.66
CA SER A 119 15.29 5.05 -18.82
C SER A 119 16.58 5.79 -18.54
N ARG A 120 16.93 6.76 -19.40
CA ARG A 120 18.10 7.63 -19.24
C ARG A 120 17.73 9.07 -18.91
N ALA A 121 16.44 9.34 -18.72
CA ALA A 121 15.95 10.67 -18.42
C ALA A 121 16.17 11.00 -16.93
N HIS A 122 16.53 12.26 -16.64
CA HIS A 122 16.49 12.78 -15.28
C HIS A 122 15.21 13.59 -15.11
N ILE A 123 14.38 13.21 -14.13
CA ILE A 123 13.10 13.88 -13.86
C ILE A 123 13.30 14.78 -12.65
N PHE A 124 12.99 16.07 -12.82
CA PHE A 124 13.00 17.06 -11.74
C PHE A 124 11.61 17.65 -11.59
N THR A 125 11.13 17.72 -10.36
CA THR A 125 9.78 18.21 -10.04
C THR A 125 9.86 19.33 -9.01
N SER A 126 8.99 20.34 -9.08
CA SER A 126 9.09 21.54 -8.25
C SER A 126 8.85 21.30 -6.75
N ASP A 127 8.35 20.12 -6.39
CA ASP A 127 8.20 19.62 -5.01
C ASP A 127 9.49 18.99 -4.46
N THR A 128 10.46 18.63 -5.30
CA THR A 128 11.77 18.12 -4.83
C THR A 128 12.59 19.23 -4.19
N ARG A 129 12.60 19.26 -2.85
CA ARG A 129 13.46 20.17 -2.08
C ARG A 129 14.86 19.60 -1.96
N ILE A 130 15.85 20.44 -2.24
CA ILE A 130 17.28 20.10 -2.09
C ILE A 130 17.65 20.24 -0.62
N GLY A 131 18.02 19.14 0.04
CA GLY A 131 18.67 19.17 1.36
C GLY A 131 17.79 19.08 2.61
N GLU A 132 16.51 18.72 2.48
CA GLU A 132 15.72 18.24 3.63
C GLU A 132 16.05 16.76 3.92
N ALA A 133 15.84 16.31 5.16
CA ALA A 133 16.46 15.14 5.82
C ALA A 133 16.31 13.75 5.13
N ASP A 134 15.60 13.67 4.00
CA ASP A 134 15.39 12.42 3.30
C ASP A 134 16.57 12.02 2.41
N GLY A 135 17.54 12.89 2.12
CA GLY A 135 18.81 12.55 1.45
C GLY A 135 18.72 11.86 0.07
N CYS A 136 17.51 11.56 -0.41
CA CYS A 136 17.20 10.69 -1.55
C CYS A 136 16.77 11.47 -2.80
N THR A 137 16.52 12.79 -2.69
CA THR A 137 15.90 13.58 -3.77
C THR A 137 16.82 13.77 -4.99
N LEU A 138 18.14 13.69 -4.82
CA LEU A 138 19.09 13.76 -5.94
C LEU A 138 19.40 12.40 -6.57
N SER A 139 19.32 11.31 -5.79
CA SER A 139 19.69 9.95 -6.20
C SER A 139 18.52 9.12 -6.75
N SER A 140 17.27 9.55 -6.57
CA SER A 140 16.08 8.81 -7.03
C SER A 140 15.40 9.37 -8.29
N SER A 141 15.97 10.37 -8.97
CA SER A 141 15.32 11.16 -10.03
C SER A 141 14.83 10.37 -11.26
N ASN A 142 15.04 9.06 -11.31
CA ASN A 142 14.62 8.17 -12.39
C ASN A 142 14.41 6.71 -11.93
N ARG A 143 14.29 6.48 -10.61
CA ARG A 143 14.00 5.14 -10.09
C ARG A 143 12.50 4.87 -10.25
N PRO A 144 12.07 3.69 -10.77
CA PRO A 144 10.65 3.37 -10.83
C PRO A 144 10.06 3.32 -9.42
N THR A 145 8.78 3.64 -9.31
CA THR A 145 8.06 3.56 -8.04
C THR A 145 7.57 2.13 -7.83
N ALA A 146 7.94 1.50 -6.71
CA ALA A 146 7.35 0.22 -6.33
C ALA A 146 6.04 0.46 -5.57
N VAL A 147 4.99 -0.26 -5.96
CA VAL A 147 3.71 -0.30 -5.27
C VAL A 147 3.46 -1.72 -4.81
N VAL A 148 3.10 -1.87 -3.54
CA VAL A 148 2.88 -3.17 -2.91
C VAL A 148 1.47 -3.19 -2.30
N GLU A 149 0.61 -4.03 -2.84
CA GLU A 149 -0.74 -4.28 -2.34
C GLU A 149 -0.73 -5.54 -1.50
N VAL A 150 -1.26 -5.47 -0.27
CA VAL A 150 -1.08 -6.50 0.76
C VAL A 150 -2.39 -6.69 1.51
N LEU A 151 -2.72 -7.94 1.83
CA LEU A 151 -3.84 -8.26 2.72
C LEU A 151 -3.34 -8.54 4.14
N ASP A 152 -4.23 -8.43 5.13
CA ASP A 152 -3.93 -8.93 6.47
C ASP A 152 -3.53 -10.42 6.41
N PRO A 153 -2.46 -10.83 7.11
CA PRO A 153 -1.96 -12.19 7.04
C PRO A 153 -2.90 -13.19 7.72
N MET A 154 -2.96 -14.40 7.18
CA MET A 154 -3.68 -15.52 7.79
C MET A 154 -2.81 -16.20 8.83
N VAL A 155 -3.28 -16.31 10.07
CA VAL A 155 -2.61 -17.11 11.10
C VAL A 155 -2.85 -18.59 10.79
N LEU A 156 -1.78 -19.33 10.50
CA LEU A 156 -1.84 -20.76 10.15
C LEU A 156 -1.52 -21.65 11.35
N SER A 157 -0.54 -21.26 12.17
CA SER A 157 -0.20 -21.98 13.40
C SER A 157 0.56 -21.08 14.38
N SER A 158 0.66 -21.51 15.64
CA SER A 158 1.50 -20.87 16.65
C SER A 158 2.13 -21.91 17.57
N LYS A 159 3.32 -21.63 18.09
CA LYS A 159 4.00 -22.46 19.10
C LYS A 159 4.78 -21.61 20.07
N VAL A 160 4.88 -22.09 21.31
CA VAL A 160 5.73 -21.50 22.34
C VAL A 160 6.96 -22.39 22.53
N LYS A 161 8.15 -21.80 22.55
CA LYS A 161 9.40 -22.48 22.87
C LYS A 161 9.98 -21.86 24.14
N ASP A 162 10.49 -22.70 25.04
CA ASP A 162 11.26 -22.22 26.17
C ASP A 162 12.62 -21.71 25.71
N ALA A 163 13.25 -20.82 26.48
CA ALA A 163 14.61 -20.39 26.19
C ALA A 163 15.54 -21.61 26.31
N CYS A 164 16.23 -21.98 25.21
CA CYS A 164 17.22 -23.05 25.28
C CYS A 164 18.51 -22.53 25.95
N GLU A 165 19.10 -23.34 26.84
CA GLU A 165 20.48 -23.18 27.37
C GLU A 165 21.57 -23.28 26.29
N CYS A 166 21.20 -23.61 25.05
CA CYS A 166 22.12 -23.67 23.92
C CYS A 166 22.36 -22.25 23.39
N GLY A 167 23.52 -21.69 23.75
CA GLY A 167 23.99 -20.32 23.49
C GLY A 167 24.17 -19.91 22.02
N THR A 168 23.39 -20.43 21.08
CA THR A 168 23.11 -19.71 19.85
C THR A 168 22.12 -18.61 20.16
N ALA A 169 22.65 -17.50 20.68
CA ALA A 169 21.98 -16.22 20.54
C ALA A 169 21.60 -16.08 19.06
N GLU A 170 20.31 -16.08 18.74
CA GLU A 170 19.84 -15.49 17.48
C GLU A 170 20.20 -14.00 17.57
N SER A 171 21.45 -13.69 17.28
CA SER A 171 22.06 -12.36 17.40
C SER A 171 21.67 -11.45 16.23
N VAL A 172 20.56 -11.74 15.58
CA VAL A 172 19.90 -10.81 14.67
C VAL A 172 18.85 -10.08 15.48
N THR A 173 19.29 -9.05 16.21
CA THR A 173 18.36 -8.02 16.66
C THR A 173 17.80 -7.37 15.42
N VAL A 174 16.56 -7.72 15.06
CA VAL A 174 15.79 -6.96 14.07
C VAL A 174 15.75 -5.52 14.58
N GLN A 175 16.36 -4.60 13.85
CA GLN A 175 16.30 -3.18 14.19
C GLN A 175 14.89 -2.69 13.88
N ILE A 176 14.03 -2.66 14.90
CA ILE A 176 12.65 -2.21 14.76
C ILE A 176 12.65 -0.67 14.72
N PRO A 177 12.15 -0.04 13.64
CA PRO A 177 12.10 1.42 13.54
C PRO A 177 11.28 2.05 14.67
N ALA A 178 11.69 3.23 15.14
CA ALA A 178 11.04 3.92 16.26
C ALA A 178 9.53 4.17 16.03
N GLY A 179 9.15 4.51 14.79
CA GLY A 179 7.73 4.69 14.42
C GLY A 179 6.90 3.41 14.57
N ILE A 180 7.48 2.24 14.32
CA ILE A 180 6.81 0.94 14.53
C ILE A 180 6.73 0.61 16.02
N ARG A 181 7.79 0.88 16.79
CA ARG A 181 7.78 0.67 18.25
C ARG A 181 6.71 1.51 18.94
N ALA A 182 6.51 2.75 18.48
CA ALA A 182 5.51 3.68 19.01
C ALA A 182 4.05 3.25 18.78
N LEU A 183 3.79 2.22 17.97
CA LEU A 183 2.44 1.65 17.77
C LEU A 183 2.01 0.70 18.91
N PHE A 184 2.91 0.41 19.85
CA PHE A 184 2.64 -0.43 21.02
C PHE A 184 2.62 0.42 22.28
N ASP A 185 1.71 0.10 23.20
CA ASP A 185 1.54 0.83 24.47
C ASP A 185 2.68 0.60 25.48
N GLU A 186 3.54 -0.36 25.18
CA GLU A 186 4.62 -0.85 26.05
C GLU A 186 5.85 -1.17 25.20
N GLU A 187 7.03 -1.17 25.84
CA GLU A 187 8.26 -1.55 25.15
C GLU A 187 8.23 -3.01 24.71
N LEU A 188 8.63 -3.26 23.45
CA LEU A 188 8.82 -4.59 22.92
C LEU A 188 10.05 -5.23 23.55
N THR A 189 9.88 -6.42 24.10
CA THR A 189 10.94 -7.17 24.77
C THR A 189 11.99 -7.65 23.77
N ILE A 190 13.25 -7.40 24.11
CA ILE A 190 14.42 -7.83 23.36
C ILE A 190 14.73 -9.29 23.71
N PRO A 191 15.30 -10.09 22.79
CA PRO A 191 15.75 -11.44 23.08
C PRO A 191 16.57 -11.55 24.37
N GLY A 192 16.05 -12.34 25.31
CA GLY A 192 16.71 -12.78 26.53
C GLY A 192 16.35 -14.24 26.86
N ASP A 193 16.48 -14.59 28.15
CA ASP A 193 16.20 -15.92 28.70
C ASP A 193 14.72 -16.13 29.04
N HIS A 194 13.85 -15.78 28.09
CA HIS A 194 12.39 -15.84 28.21
C HIS A 194 11.78 -16.86 27.25
N ARG A 195 10.56 -17.32 27.55
CA ARG A 195 9.76 -18.13 26.61
C ARG A 195 9.43 -17.31 25.37
N ARG A 196 9.37 -17.95 24.22
CA ARG A 196 9.25 -17.29 22.91
C ARG A 196 8.02 -17.78 22.17
N LEU A 197 7.18 -16.86 21.73
CA LEU A 197 6.06 -17.13 20.85
C LEU A 197 6.53 -17.07 19.39
N TYR A 198 6.19 -18.10 18.61
CA TYR A 198 6.41 -18.18 17.17
C TYR A 198 5.08 -18.42 16.47
N VAL A 199 4.92 -17.83 15.29
CA VAL A 199 3.72 -17.95 14.45
C VAL A 199 4.08 -18.36 13.03
N THR A 200 3.18 -19.11 12.39
CA THR A 200 3.22 -19.33 10.94
C THR A 200 2.14 -18.48 10.30
N LEU A 201 2.52 -17.62 9.35
CA LEU A 201 1.61 -16.69 8.67
C LEU A 201 1.53 -16.98 7.17
N GLY A 202 0.33 -16.93 6.61
CA GLY A 202 0.09 -16.89 5.17
C GLY A 202 -0.08 -15.45 4.70
N GLN A 203 0.83 -14.95 3.87
CA GLN A 203 0.81 -13.57 3.36
C GLN A 203 0.51 -13.53 1.86
N PHE A 204 -0.52 -12.78 1.47
CA PHE A 204 -0.82 -12.46 0.07
C PHE A 204 -0.31 -11.07 -0.27
N SER A 205 0.37 -10.92 -1.41
CA SER A 205 0.80 -9.62 -1.90
C SER A 205 0.85 -9.55 -3.42
N ILE A 206 0.69 -8.34 -3.96
CA ILE A 206 0.97 -7.99 -5.36
C ILE A 206 2.00 -6.86 -5.33
N VAL A 207 3.10 -7.03 -6.08
CA VAL A 207 4.18 -6.05 -6.19
C VAL A 207 4.23 -5.60 -7.64
N ARG A 208 4.28 -4.29 -7.88
CA ARG A 208 4.35 -3.72 -9.23
C ARG A 208 5.30 -2.53 -9.29
N LEU A 209 6.04 -2.42 -10.39
CA LEU A 209 6.85 -1.25 -10.71
C LEU A 209 6.10 -0.31 -11.63
N GLU A 210 6.05 0.96 -11.26
CA GLU A 210 5.42 2.03 -12.01
C GLU A 210 6.45 3.05 -12.50
N ARG A 211 6.28 3.55 -13.73
CA ARG A 211 6.97 4.75 -14.24
C ARG A 211 5.98 5.77 -14.78
N ASP A 212 6.33 7.03 -14.62
CA ASP A 212 5.57 8.13 -15.21
C ASP A 212 5.67 8.11 -16.74
N VAL A 213 4.52 8.23 -17.42
CA VAL A 213 4.38 8.25 -18.87
C VAL A 213 3.35 9.30 -19.30
N GLN A 214 3.38 9.68 -20.57
CA GLN A 214 2.32 10.48 -21.19
C GLN A 214 1.56 9.62 -22.20
N LEU A 215 0.26 9.49 -22.00
CA LEU A 215 -0.64 8.78 -22.90
C LEU A 215 -1.47 9.80 -23.68
N VAL A 216 -1.56 9.61 -24.99
CA VAL A 216 -2.52 10.36 -25.82
C VAL A 216 -3.81 9.55 -25.87
N VAL A 217 -4.87 10.10 -25.29
CA VAL A 217 -6.18 9.43 -25.23
C VAL A 217 -7.17 10.21 -26.12
N PRO A 218 -7.97 9.51 -26.95
CA PRO A 218 -9.05 10.15 -27.70
C PRO A 218 -10.08 10.71 -26.72
N MET A 219 -10.41 11.99 -26.84
CA MET A 219 -11.41 12.61 -25.98
C MET A 219 -12.81 12.26 -26.48
N VAL A 220 -13.55 11.52 -25.67
CA VAL A 220 -15.02 11.51 -25.70
C VAL A 220 -15.49 12.50 -24.62
N GLU A 221 -16.74 12.98 -24.70
CA GLU A 221 -17.33 13.86 -23.69
C GLU A 221 -17.02 13.39 -22.26
N TYR A 222 -16.79 14.34 -21.34
CA TYR A 222 -16.51 14.01 -19.93
C TYR A 222 -17.63 13.14 -19.35
N ALA A 223 -17.25 11.96 -18.84
CA ALA A 223 -18.20 11.05 -18.22
C ALA A 223 -18.73 11.64 -16.90
N ILE A 224 -20.01 11.99 -16.88
CA ILE A 224 -20.71 12.42 -15.67
C ILE A 224 -21.26 11.17 -14.99
N PRO A 225 -21.01 10.95 -13.69
CA PRO A 225 -21.53 9.78 -13.00
C PRO A 225 -23.06 9.70 -13.11
N GLU A 226 -23.57 8.58 -13.60
CA GLU A 226 -25.02 8.37 -13.82
C GLU A 226 -25.75 7.87 -12.56
N LYS A 227 -25.02 7.41 -11.55
CA LYS A 227 -25.63 6.94 -10.29
C LYS A 227 -26.04 8.13 -9.43
N GLU A 228 -27.34 8.33 -9.31
CA GLU A 228 -27.91 9.23 -8.30
C GLU A 228 -27.81 8.58 -6.92
N CYS A 229 -27.49 9.38 -5.89
CA CYS A 229 -27.57 8.93 -4.51
C CYS A 229 -29.05 8.75 -4.15
N CYS A 230 -29.58 7.53 -4.22
CA CYS A 230 -30.95 7.28 -3.81
C CYS A 230 -31.08 7.46 -2.29
N ASP A 231 -31.91 8.41 -1.87
CA ASP A 231 -32.41 8.49 -0.50
C ASP A 231 -33.52 7.46 -0.33
N SER A 232 -33.33 6.55 0.62
CA SER A 232 -34.28 5.50 0.98
C SER A 232 -35.69 6.01 1.31
N GLU A 233 -36.68 5.15 1.08
CA GLU A 233 -38.12 5.38 1.24
C GLU A 233 -38.53 6.08 2.54
N GLY A 234 -39.10 7.28 2.41
CA GLY A 234 -39.90 7.90 3.46
C GLY A 234 -39.63 9.37 3.70
N CYS A 235 -40.22 10.26 2.89
CA CYS A 235 -40.58 11.58 3.37
C CYS A 235 -41.82 12.12 2.65
N CYS A 236 -42.83 12.50 3.44
CA CYS A 236 -44.09 13.03 2.96
C CYS A 236 -44.06 14.57 2.94
N THR A 237 -44.57 15.12 1.82
CA THR A 237 -45.19 16.44 1.63
C THR A 237 -44.34 17.68 1.91
N GLU A 238 -43.87 18.28 0.80
CA GLU A 238 -43.20 19.59 0.65
C GLU A 238 -41.95 19.80 1.52
N ASP A 239 -41.09 18.78 1.52
CA ASP A 239 -39.70 18.94 1.95
C ASP A 239 -38.88 19.54 0.79
N PRO A 240 -38.08 20.61 1.00
CA PRO A 240 -37.16 21.16 -0.02
C PRO A 240 -36.28 20.10 -0.71
N CYS A 241 -36.03 18.96 -0.08
CA CYS A 241 -35.34 17.82 -0.68
C CYS A 241 -36.12 17.19 -1.86
N GLU A 242 -37.45 17.09 -1.77
CA GLU A 242 -38.31 16.60 -2.86
C GLU A 242 -38.40 17.60 -4.02
N MET A 243 -38.37 18.90 -3.71
CA MET A 243 -38.30 19.93 -4.76
C MET A 243 -36.96 19.87 -5.50
N PHE A 244 -35.86 19.67 -4.76
CA PHE A 244 -34.52 19.60 -5.34
C PHE A 244 -34.29 18.31 -6.14
N SER A 245 -34.83 17.16 -5.71
CA SER A 245 -34.72 15.91 -6.46
C SER A 245 -35.43 15.94 -7.83
N ARG A 246 -36.40 16.84 -8.01
CA ARG A 246 -37.06 17.09 -9.32
C ARG A 246 -36.24 17.99 -10.25
N ILE A 247 -35.19 18.64 -9.74
CA ILE A 247 -34.31 19.46 -10.57
C ILE A 247 -33.31 18.53 -11.28
N PRO A 248 -33.25 18.53 -12.62
CA PRO A 248 -32.34 17.67 -13.35
C PRO A 248 -30.88 18.04 -13.04
N PHE A 249 -30.02 17.02 -12.88
CA PHE A 249 -28.59 17.24 -12.64
C PHE A 249 -27.99 18.14 -13.74
N PRO A 250 -27.37 19.29 -13.40
CA PRO A 250 -26.93 20.27 -14.37
C PRO A 250 -25.58 19.87 -15.01
N ALA A 251 -25.57 18.73 -15.70
CA ALA A 251 -24.42 18.09 -16.32
C ALA A 251 -23.49 19.07 -17.08
N ARG A 252 -24.07 19.98 -17.87
CA ARG A 252 -23.35 20.97 -18.69
C ARG A 252 -22.56 22.00 -17.89
N GLN A 253 -22.86 22.21 -16.61
CA GLN A 253 -22.13 23.14 -15.76
C GLN A 253 -20.84 22.51 -15.19
N PHE A 254 -20.76 21.18 -15.16
CA PHE A 254 -19.59 20.44 -14.68
C PHE A 254 -18.59 20.14 -15.80
N THR A 255 -18.97 20.28 -17.06
CA THR A 255 -18.04 20.22 -18.19
C THR A 255 -17.21 21.50 -18.27
N PRO A 256 -15.87 21.41 -18.15
CA PRO A 256 -14.99 22.57 -18.28
C PRO A 256 -15.21 23.26 -19.64
N THR A 257 -15.36 24.57 -19.63
CA THR A 257 -15.33 25.36 -20.87
C THR A 257 -13.87 25.65 -21.22
N GLY A 258 -13.43 25.21 -22.39
CA GLY A 258 -12.03 25.40 -22.82
C GLY A 258 -11.65 26.88 -22.86
N CYS A 259 -10.41 27.20 -22.51
CA CYS A 259 -9.91 28.59 -22.49
C CYS A 259 -9.67 29.21 -23.87
N ASP A 260 -9.75 28.45 -24.97
CA ASP A 260 -9.42 28.95 -26.30
C ASP A 260 -10.64 29.07 -27.21
N ARG A 261 -11.36 30.19 -27.03
CA ARG A 261 -12.03 30.88 -28.15
C ARG A 261 -11.81 32.38 -27.98
N LYS A 262 -10.64 32.88 -28.39
CA LYS A 262 -10.58 34.25 -28.91
C LYS A 262 -11.58 34.27 -30.06
N LYS A 263 -12.71 34.96 -29.86
CA LYS A 263 -13.65 35.25 -30.94
C LYS A 263 -12.83 35.95 -32.02
N GLU A 264 -12.63 35.29 -33.16
CA GLU A 264 -12.19 35.96 -34.37
C GLU A 264 -13.26 37.01 -34.69
N THR A 265 -13.00 38.26 -34.32
CA THR A 265 -13.71 39.40 -34.88
C THR A 265 -13.33 39.47 -36.36
N PRO A 266 -14.30 39.55 -37.29
CA PRO A 266 -13.96 39.81 -38.69
C PRO A 266 -13.26 41.15 -38.76
N CYS A 267 -12.06 41.20 -39.34
CA CYS A 267 -11.53 42.47 -39.81
C CYS A 267 -12.46 42.95 -40.93
N ASP A 268 -13.09 44.11 -40.71
CA ASP A 268 -13.78 44.85 -41.76
C ASP A 268 -12.84 45.01 -42.96
N GLN A 269 -13.35 44.65 -44.14
CA GLN A 269 -12.74 45.00 -45.41
C GLN A 269 -13.12 46.46 -45.72
N ASP A 270 -12.09 47.29 -45.94
CA ASP A 270 -12.24 48.59 -46.62
C ASP A 270 -12.85 48.42 -48.03
#